data_AF-A0A7S2ZRW6-F1
#
_entry.id   AF-A0A7S2ZRW6-F1
#
_cell.length_a   1.000
_cell.length_b   1.000
_cell.length_c   1.000
_cell.angle_alpha   90.00
_cell.angle_beta   90.00
_cell.angle_gamma   90.00
#
_symmetry.space_group_name_H-M   'P 1'
#
loop_
_entity.id
_entity.type
_entity.pdbx_description
1 polymer ?
#
loop_
_entity_poly.entity_id
_entity_poly.type
_entity_poly.pdbx_seq_one_letter_code
_entity_poly.pdbx_strand_id
1 'polypeptide(L)'
;MEAMDNPRPLTIRANTLKTRRRDLAQALISRGVNVDPIDKWSKVGLLVSESQVPVGATPEYLAGHYMIQSASSFMPVIALAPQPDERVLDVAAAPGGKTQYIAALMNNKGVLIANDAKKERIKALVGNLQRMGVENTIVSHYDGRKLPEVMKGFDRVLLDSPCSGTGIISHDPSVKTQRTNEDIARTVHLQKQLLLAAIDSCNAESSSGGYVVYSTCSLMVDENEEVVDYALRKRFVKVVPAGLPFGVPGFVNFKGTRFNQQMLEARRIYPHVHNLDGFFICKLKKTKNGVRSKHVDENADDEKREENETVDVQVPPVKLKRGKAIKKDGKKKTIGRDKEEQARGRRGIKDEVAAGSEQHTSEEDKSVQVKSKKVQQERKLKAKSRKLLDSEHVKSSKAASNALSSSRRKEKLKKKRQKLSEKAAPKSRS
;
A
#
# COMPACT_ATOMS: atom_id res chain seq x y z
N MET A 1 -12.90 -12.44 -19.51
CA MET A 1 -12.19 -13.28 -18.52
C MET A 1 -10.79 -13.63 -19.01
N GLU A 2 -10.63 -14.15 -20.23
CA GLU A 2 -9.33 -14.50 -20.84
C GLU A 2 -8.23 -13.45 -20.65
N ALA A 3 -8.56 -12.17 -20.86
CA ALA A 3 -7.60 -11.09 -20.64
C ALA A 3 -7.02 -11.09 -19.20
N MET A 4 -7.77 -11.44 -18.16
CA MET A 4 -7.23 -11.44 -16.79
C MET A 4 -6.14 -12.48 -16.57
N ASP A 5 -6.07 -13.50 -17.42
CA ASP A 5 -5.16 -14.64 -17.27
C ASP A 5 -3.88 -14.45 -18.09
N ASN A 6 -3.93 -13.58 -19.09
CA ASN A 6 -2.77 -13.26 -19.91
C ASN A 6 -1.86 -12.27 -19.18
N PRO A 7 -0.53 -12.53 -19.14
CA PRO A 7 0.43 -11.64 -18.52
C PRO A 7 0.40 -10.28 -19.20
N ARG A 8 0.50 -9.23 -18.40
CA ARG A 8 0.49 -7.86 -18.90
C ARG A 8 1.88 -7.45 -19.37
N PRO A 9 1.96 -6.61 -20.42
CA PRO A 9 3.24 -6.11 -20.88
C PRO A 9 3.99 -5.39 -19.77
N LEU A 10 5.28 -5.70 -19.62
CA LEU A 10 6.13 -5.07 -18.61
C LEU A 10 6.36 -3.61 -18.98
N THR A 11 6.10 -2.71 -18.04
CA THR A 11 6.22 -1.27 -18.26
C THR A 11 7.14 -0.64 -17.22
N ILE A 12 7.91 0.35 -17.66
CA ILE A 12 8.78 1.17 -16.83
C ILE A 12 8.46 2.64 -17.05
N ARG A 13 8.67 3.44 -16.00
CA ARG A 13 8.51 4.89 -16.04
C ARG A 13 9.86 5.56 -15.88
N ALA A 14 10.26 6.36 -16.88
CA ALA A 14 11.42 7.21 -16.77
C ALA A 14 11.27 8.24 -15.63
N ASN A 15 12.33 8.43 -14.86
CA ASN A 15 12.41 9.46 -13.84
C ASN A 15 12.92 10.77 -14.45
N THR A 16 11.99 11.69 -14.71
CA THR A 16 12.31 12.98 -15.35
C THR A 16 13.18 13.90 -14.50
N LEU A 17 13.37 13.62 -13.20
CA LEU A 17 14.32 14.33 -12.35
C LEU A 17 15.79 13.99 -12.70
N LYS A 18 16.04 12.81 -13.27
CA LYS A 18 17.39 12.29 -13.50
C LYS A 18 17.73 12.09 -14.98
N THR A 19 16.74 11.76 -15.81
CA THR A 19 16.99 11.46 -17.23
C THR A 19 15.77 11.75 -18.08
N ARG A 20 15.98 11.93 -19.39
CA ARG A 20 14.90 12.00 -20.37
C ARG A 20 14.56 10.59 -20.85
N ARG A 21 13.30 10.36 -21.19
CA ARG A 21 12.84 9.05 -21.71
C ARG A 21 13.65 8.54 -22.90
N ARG A 22 14.03 9.45 -23.82
CA ARG A 22 14.82 9.09 -25.02
C ARG A 22 16.21 8.58 -24.64
N ASP A 23 16.90 9.31 -23.76
CA ASP A 23 18.24 8.96 -23.31
C ASP A 23 18.23 7.64 -22.52
N LEU A 24 17.22 7.45 -21.67
CA LEU A 24 17.00 6.18 -20.98
C LEU A 24 16.77 5.02 -21.96
N ALA A 25 15.93 5.21 -22.99
CA ALA A 25 15.67 4.18 -23.98
C ALA A 25 16.95 3.77 -24.72
N GLN A 26 17.76 4.74 -25.14
CA GLN A 26 19.06 4.47 -25.77
C GLN A 26 20.00 3.70 -24.84
N ALA A 27 20.09 4.08 -23.56
CA ALA A 27 20.91 3.37 -22.58
C ALA A 27 20.46 1.92 -22.40
N LEU A 28 19.16 1.67 -22.32
CA LEU A 28 18.61 0.32 -22.18
C LEU A 28 18.79 -0.55 -23.44
N ILE A 29 18.61 0.03 -24.64
CA ILE A 29 18.84 -0.66 -25.92
C ILE A 29 20.30 -1.10 -26.04
N SER A 30 21.25 -0.23 -25.64
CA SER A 30 22.68 -0.56 -25.67
C SER A 30 23.05 -1.76 -24.78
N ARG A 31 22.20 -2.12 -23.81
CA ARG A 31 22.35 -3.27 -22.92
C ARG A 31 21.55 -4.50 -23.36
N GLY A 32 20.92 -4.47 -24.53
CA GLY A 32 20.10 -5.57 -25.03
C GLY A 32 18.71 -5.65 -24.37
N VAL A 33 18.14 -4.51 -23.95
CA VAL A 33 16.74 -4.40 -23.54
C VAL A 33 15.95 -3.77 -24.68
N ASN A 34 15.00 -4.49 -25.25
CA ASN A 34 14.13 -3.95 -26.28
C ASN A 34 13.01 -3.13 -25.62
N VAL A 35 13.02 -1.82 -25.85
CA VAL A 35 12.06 -0.88 -25.27
C VAL A 35 11.39 -0.02 -26.32
N ASP A 36 10.08 0.08 -26.22
CA ASP A 36 9.24 0.91 -27.08
C ASP A 36 8.59 2.02 -26.25
N PRO A 37 8.36 3.23 -26.81
CA PRO A 37 7.51 4.20 -26.16
C PRO A 37 6.11 3.62 -25.91
N ILE A 38 5.55 3.89 -24.73
CA ILE A 38 4.10 3.75 -24.56
C ILE A 38 3.42 4.74 -25.51
N ASP A 39 2.20 4.40 -25.94
CA ASP A 39 1.37 5.21 -26.82
C ASP A 39 1.29 6.69 -26.38
N LYS A 40 0.87 7.57 -27.29
CA LYS A 40 1.06 9.04 -27.27
C LYS A 40 0.57 9.74 -25.99
N TRP A 41 -0.25 9.09 -25.18
CA TRP A 41 -0.75 9.58 -23.91
C TRP A 41 0.32 9.68 -22.81
N SER A 42 1.42 8.93 -22.89
CA SER A 42 2.50 8.98 -21.90
C SER A 42 3.81 9.51 -22.49
N LYS A 43 4.34 10.58 -21.91
CA LYS A 43 5.65 11.13 -22.29
C LYS A 43 6.84 10.40 -21.64
N VAL A 44 6.58 9.61 -20.58
CA VAL A 44 7.61 9.03 -19.70
C VAL A 44 7.63 7.51 -19.69
N GLY A 45 6.57 6.87 -20.18
CA GLY A 45 6.43 5.42 -20.18
C GLY A 45 7.22 4.74 -21.29
N LEU A 46 7.84 3.62 -20.96
CA LEU A 46 8.43 2.67 -21.91
C LEU A 46 7.83 1.28 -21.67
N LEU A 47 7.48 0.61 -22.75
CA LEU A 47 7.14 -0.79 -22.80
C LEU A 47 8.42 -1.60 -22.97
N VAL A 48 8.59 -2.64 -22.15
CA VAL A 48 9.69 -3.59 -22.27
C VAL A 48 9.14 -4.83 -22.97
N SER A 49 9.56 -5.03 -24.21
CA SER A 49 9.11 -6.16 -25.04
C SER A 49 9.92 -7.41 -24.70
N GLU A 50 11.25 -7.29 -24.73
CA GLU A 50 12.18 -8.37 -24.43
C GLU A 50 13.41 -7.83 -23.69
N SER A 51 14.02 -8.66 -22.84
CA SER A 51 15.22 -8.26 -22.12
C SER A 51 16.12 -9.44 -21.81
N GLN A 52 17.40 -9.34 -22.19
CA GLN A 52 18.42 -10.32 -21.84
C GLN A 52 18.96 -10.11 -20.40
N VAL A 53 18.69 -8.96 -19.80
CA VAL A 53 19.17 -8.56 -18.48
C VAL A 53 17.98 -8.30 -17.56
N PRO A 54 18.00 -8.73 -16.29
CA PRO A 54 16.90 -8.41 -15.38
C PRO A 54 16.72 -6.89 -15.24
N VAL A 55 15.57 -6.36 -15.66
CA VAL A 55 15.30 -4.91 -15.64
C VAL A 55 15.31 -4.31 -14.23
N GLY A 56 15.20 -5.12 -13.18
CA GLY A 56 15.31 -4.68 -11.78
C GLY A 56 16.73 -4.65 -11.23
N ALA A 57 17.73 -5.05 -12.03
CA ALA A 57 19.13 -5.17 -11.62
C ALA A 57 20.08 -4.35 -12.49
N THR A 58 19.57 -3.52 -13.40
CA THR A 58 20.40 -2.65 -14.24
C THR A 58 21.01 -1.52 -13.40
N PRO A 59 22.21 -1.01 -13.76
CA PRO A 59 22.78 0.17 -13.12
C PRO A 59 21.84 1.39 -13.17
N GLU A 60 21.08 1.55 -14.26
CA GLU A 60 20.11 2.63 -14.44
C GLU A 60 18.94 2.50 -13.45
N TYR A 61 18.47 1.29 -13.16
CA TYR A 61 17.47 1.06 -12.11
C TYR A 61 18.03 1.41 -10.73
N LEU A 62 19.24 0.95 -10.42
CA LEU A 62 19.89 1.22 -9.13
C LEU A 62 20.19 2.71 -8.95
N ALA A 63 20.54 3.42 -10.02
CA ALA A 63 20.74 4.88 -10.04
C ALA A 63 19.42 5.67 -9.97
N GLY A 64 18.26 4.99 -10.06
CA GLY A 64 16.94 5.61 -9.99
C GLY A 64 16.52 6.34 -11.26
N HIS A 65 17.05 5.95 -12.43
CA HIS A 65 16.65 6.52 -13.71
C HIS A 65 15.24 6.09 -14.14
N TYR A 66 14.72 4.99 -13.59
CA TYR A 66 13.35 4.55 -13.82
C TYR A 66 12.78 3.72 -12.68
N MET A 67 11.45 3.66 -12.66
CA MET A 67 10.68 2.78 -11.80
C MET A 67 9.99 1.71 -12.63
N ILE A 68 10.02 0.45 -12.19
CA ILE A 68 9.20 -0.62 -12.77
C ILE A 68 7.80 -0.43 -12.20
N GLN A 69 6.83 -0.17 -13.07
CA GLN A 69 5.47 0.15 -12.65
C GLN A 69 4.52 -0.03 -13.83
N SER A 70 3.37 -0.65 -13.56
CA SER A 70 2.27 -0.75 -14.51
C SER A 70 1.86 0.62 -15.05
N ALA A 71 1.64 0.70 -16.37
CA ALA A 71 1.18 1.91 -17.05
C ALA A 71 -0.15 2.44 -16.50
N SER A 72 -1.07 1.59 -16.04
CA SER A 72 -2.32 2.04 -15.41
C SER A 72 -2.07 2.89 -14.17
N SER A 73 -0.99 2.62 -13.44
CA SER A 73 -0.62 3.40 -12.25
C SER A 73 -0.07 4.80 -12.56
N PHE A 74 0.16 5.16 -13.83
CA PHE A 74 0.54 6.52 -14.22
C PHE A 74 -0.68 7.45 -14.23
N MET A 75 -1.85 6.91 -14.57
CA MET A 75 -3.05 7.70 -14.85
C MET A 75 -3.55 8.52 -13.66
N PRO A 76 -3.57 8.01 -12.41
CA PRO A 76 -4.02 8.83 -11.28
C PRO A 76 -3.18 10.08 -11.07
N VAL A 77 -1.87 9.97 -11.28
CA VAL A 77 -0.95 11.10 -11.12
C VAL A 77 -1.08 12.08 -12.28
N ILE A 78 -1.27 11.57 -13.51
CA ILE A 78 -1.57 12.43 -14.68
C ILE A 78 -2.88 13.19 -14.45
N ALA A 79 -3.91 12.52 -13.94
CA ALA A 79 -5.19 13.16 -13.62
C ALA A 79 -5.08 14.18 -12.49
N LEU A 80 -4.25 13.89 -11.48
CA LEU A 80 -3.98 14.81 -10.36
C LEU A 80 -3.34 16.10 -10.86
N ALA A 81 -2.40 15.99 -11.81
CA ALA A 81 -1.67 17.10 -12.41
C ALA A 81 -1.06 18.05 -11.36
N PRO A 82 -0.22 17.55 -10.42
CA PRO A 82 0.41 18.38 -9.40
C PRO A 82 1.32 19.44 -10.02
N GLN A 83 1.32 20.64 -9.44
CA GLN A 83 2.16 21.75 -9.89
C GLN A 83 3.34 21.96 -8.93
N PRO A 84 4.46 22.51 -9.42
CA PRO A 84 5.52 23.01 -8.54
C PRO A 84 4.98 23.97 -7.48
N ASP A 85 5.63 24.01 -6.33
CA ASP A 85 5.32 24.91 -5.20
C ASP A 85 3.97 24.66 -4.49
N GLU A 86 3.19 23.66 -4.92
CA GLU A 86 1.99 23.20 -4.22
C GLU A 86 2.30 22.30 -3.01
N ARG A 87 1.30 22.17 -2.12
CA ARG A 87 1.28 21.21 -1.03
C ARG A 87 0.39 20.02 -1.40
N VAL A 88 1.01 18.86 -1.60
CA VAL A 88 0.35 17.64 -2.10
C VAL A 88 0.40 16.52 -1.08
N LEU A 89 -0.68 15.75 -0.97
CA LEU A 89 -0.79 14.58 -0.09
C LEU A 89 -1.01 13.32 -0.91
N ASP A 90 -0.20 12.28 -0.66
CA ASP A 90 -0.42 10.90 -1.08
C ASP A 90 -0.81 10.07 0.15
N VAL A 91 -2.08 9.68 0.24
CA VAL A 91 -2.70 9.10 1.46
C VAL A 91 -2.23 7.67 1.75
N ALA A 92 -1.94 6.90 0.69
CA ALA A 92 -1.57 5.48 0.74
C ALA A 92 -0.39 5.23 -0.22
N ALA A 93 0.73 5.85 0.09
CA ALA A 93 1.87 6.07 -0.79
C ALA A 93 2.68 4.82 -1.11
N ALA A 94 2.77 3.83 -0.23
CA ALA A 94 3.69 2.72 -0.45
C ALA A 94 3.22 1.86 -1.64
N PRO A 95 4.15 1.36 -2.49
CA PRO A 95 5.61 1.36 -2.33
C PRO A 95 6.35 2.62 -2.83
N GLY A 96 5.65 3.70 -3.18
CA GLY A 96 6.24 5.01 -3.54
C GLY A 96 6.31 5.32 -5.02
N GLY A 97 5.81 4.44 -5.89
CA GLY A 97 5.84 4.66 -7.34
C GLY A 97 5.06 5.90 -7.77
N LYS A 98 3.83 6.07 -7.26
CA LYS A 98 2.97 7.24 -7.56
C LYS A 98 3.51 8.52 -6.91
N THR A 99 3.91 8.44 -5.64
CA THR A 99 4.58 9.50 -4.90
C THR A 99 5.80 10.06 -5.65
N GLN A 100 6.69 9.19 -6.13
CA GLN A 100 7.85 9.61 -6.91
C GLN A 100 7.44 10.35 -8.18
N TYR A 101 6.33 9.94 -8.83
CA TYR A 101 5.87 10.61 -10.03
C TYR A 101 5.34 12.00 -9.73
N ILE A 102 4.61 12.14 -8.62
CA ILE A 102 4.15 13.44 -8.13
C ILE A 102 5.36 14.35 -7.91
N ALA A 103 6.38 13.89 -7.18
CA ALA A 103 7.60 14.66 -6.95
C ALA A 103 8.32 15.06 -8.25
N ALA A 104 8.35 14.16 -9.24
CA ALA A 104 8.94 14.43 -10.55
C ALA A 104 8.18 15.50 -11.34
N LEU A 105 6.84 15.51 -11.29
CA LEU A 105 6.02 16.55 -11.92
C LEU A 105 6.11 17.89 -11.18
N MET A 106 6.29 17.86 -9.87
CA MET A 106 6.55 19.05 -9.03
C MET A 106 7.99 19.55 -9.17
N ASN A 107 8.86 18.85 -9.91
CA ASN A 107 10.28 19.14 -10.06
C ASN A 107 11.01 19.32 -8.71
N ASN A 108 10.71 18.46 -7.73
CA ASN A 108 11.21 18.56 -6.34
C ASN A 108 10.96 19.93 -5.67
N LYS A 109 9.93 20.68 -6.07
CA LYS A 109 9.51 21.94 -5.42
C LYS A 109 8.22 21.76 -4.60
N GLY A 110 7.90 22.71 -3.74
CA GLY A 110 6.75 22.62 -2.84
C GLY A 110 6.91 21.55 -1.76
N VAL A 111 5.79 21.02 -1.26
CA VAL A 111 5.79 20.01 -0.18
C VAL A 111 4.92 18.83 -0.56
N LEU A 112 5.52 17.64 -0.63
CA LEU A 112 4.80 16.38 -0.80
C LEU A 112 4.78 15.63 0.52
N ILE A 113 3.61 15.15 0.95
CA ILE A 113 3.51 14.27 2.12
C ILE A 113 3.07 12.88 1.64
N ALA A 114 3.88 11.88 1.96
CA ALA A 114 3.69 10.49 1.56
C ALA A 114 3.35 9.65 2.79
N ASN A 115 2.08 9.32 2.96
CA ASN A 115 1.58 8.57 4.10
C ASN A 115 1.33 7.10 3.73
N ASP A 116 1.65 6.16 4.62
CA ASP A 116 1.12 4.79 4.53
C ASP A 116 0.83 4.24 5.94
N ALA A 117 -0.29 3.52 6.09
CA ALA A 117 -0.73 2.99 7.37
C ALA A 117 0.02 1.72 7.81
N LYS A 118 0.78 1.07 6.92
CA LYS A 118 1.52 -0.16 7.22
C LYS A 118 3.01 0.12 7.39
N LYS A 119 3.47 0.07 8.63
CA LYS A 119 4.87 0.32 9.01
C LYS A 119 5.89 -0.50 8.21
N GLU A 120 5.55 -1.73 7.85
CA GLU A 120 6.42 -2.63 7.09
C GLU A 120 6.68 -2.09 5.67
N ARG A 121 5.68 -1.44 5.07
CA ARG A 121 5.74 -0.90 3.72
C ARG A 121 6.48 0.43 3.64
N ILE A 122 6.59 1.15 4.76
CA ILE A 122 7.34 2.41 4.86
C ILE A 122 8.81 2.23 4.47
N LYS A 123 9.43 1.09 4.82
CA LYS A 123 10.83 0.81 4.42
C LYS A 123 11.01 0.82 2.91
N ALA A 124 10.08 0.19 2.18
CA ALA A 124 10.11 0.16 0.72
C ALA A 124 9.82 1.54 0.13
N LEU A 125 8.88 2.29 0.72
CA LEU A 125 8.60 3.67 0.33
C LEU A 125 9.85 4.55 0.44
N VAL A 126 10.49 4.60 1.62
CA VAL A 126 11.70 5.40 1.86
C VAL A 126 12.83 4.99 0.91
N GLY A 127 13.09 3.68 0.78
CA GLY A 127 14.15 3.18 -0.10
C GLY A 127 13.92 3.58 -1.57
N ASN A 128 12.68 3.52 -2.06
CA ASN A 128 12.36 3.96 -3.41
C ASN A 128 12.48 5.48 -3.58
N LEU A 129 12.00 6.28 -2.64
CA LEU A 129 12.11 7.75 -2.72
C LEU A 129 13.58 8.20 -2.74
N GLN A 130 14.40 7.63 -1.85
CA GLN A 130 15.85 7.91 -1.80
C GLN A 130 16.54 7.52 -3.12
N ARG A 131 16.32 6.28 -3.59
CA ARG A 131 16.90 5.80 -4.85
C ARG A 131 16.53 6.72 -6.02
N MET A 132 15.30 7.20 -6.04
CA MET A 132 14.76 8.02 -7.13
C MET A 132 15.10 9.52 -7.00
N GLY A 133 15.82 9.95 -5.95
CA GLY A 133 16.25 11.34 -5.78
C GLY A 133 15.10 12.30 -5.47
N VAL A 134 14.12 11.83 -4.69
CA VAL A 134 13.01 12.68 -4.23
C VAL A 134 13.44 13.45 -2.99
N GLU A 135 13.33 14.77 -3.03
CA GLU A 135 13.88 15.67 -1.99
C GLU A 135 12.79 16.43 -1.22
N ASN A 136 11.67 16.74 -1.87
CA ASN A 136 10.59 17.56 -1.32
C ASN A 136 9.52 16.77 -0.54
N THR A 137 9.85 15.55 -0.07
CA THR A 137 8.85 14.62 0.47
C THR A 137 9.04 14.32 1.95
N ILE A 138 7.98 14.47 2.73
CA ILE A 138 7.88 14.03 4.13
C ILE A 138 7.16 12.67 4.15
N VAL A 139 7.82 11.66 4.71
CA VAL A 139 7.21 10.32 4.87
C VAL A 139 6.56 10.22 6.25
N SER A 140 5.30 9.79 6.29
CA SER A 140 4.54 9.64 7.53
C SER A 140 3.87 8.26 7.65
N HIS A 141 3.61 7.87 8.89
CA HIS A 141 2.92 6.63 9.22
C HIS A 141 1.72 6.92 10.13
N TYR A 142 0.59 7.26 9.48
CA TYR A 142 -0.69 7.50 10.13
C TYR A 142 -1.80 6.69 9.48
N ASP A 143 -2.85 6.43 10.26
CA ASP A 143 -4.14 6.00 9.70
C ASP A 143 -4.68 7.12 8.80
N GLY A 144 -4.87 6.82 7.51
CA GLY A 144 -5.34 7.79 6.52
C GLY A 144 -6.65 8.47 6.89
N ARG A 145 -7.50 7.81 7.68
CA ARG A 145 -8.79 8.34 8.16
C ARG A 145 -8.63 9.52 9.13
N LYS A 146 -7.50 9.56 9.85
CA LYS A 146 -7.20 10.59 10.87
C LYS A 146 -6.33 11.72 10.34
N LEU A 147 -5.89 11.66 9.09
CA LEU A 147 -5.06 12.71 8.48
C LEU A 147 -5.68 14.11 8.59
N PRO A 148 -6.99 14.32 8.39
CA PRO A 148 -7.59 15.64 8.56
C PRO A 148 -7.39 16.24 9.95
N GLU A 149 -7.28 15.43 11.00
CA GLU A 149 -7.09 15.94 12.38
C GLU A 149 -5.66 16.47 12.59
N VAL A 150 -4.70 15.93 11.84
CA VAL A 150 -3.27 16.23 11.99
C VAL A 150 -2.80 17.26 10.96
N MET A 151 -3.31 17.18 9.75
CA MET A 151 -2.83 17.94 8.60
C MET A 151 -3.96 18.23 7.61
N LYS A 152 -4.17 19.51 7.35
CA LYS A 152 -5.10 20.01 6.31
C LYS A 152 -4.39 21.06 5.46
N GLY A 153 -5.09 21.57 4.46
CA GLY A 153 -4.58 22.66 3.63
C GLY A 153 -3.77 22.16 2.44
N PHE A 154 -4.10 20.98 1.91
CA PHE A 154 -3.47 20.46 0.70
C PHE A 154 -4.16 21.02 -0.55
N ASP A 155 -3.36 21.50 -1.49
CA ASP A 155 -3.83 21.92 -2.80
C ASP A 155 -4.34 20.72 -3.59
N ARG A 156 -3.65 19.58 -3.47
CA ARG A 156 -4.06 18.33 -4.13
C ARG A 156 -3.88 17.12 -3.23
N VAL A 157 -4.79 16.16 -3.36
CA VAL A 157 -4.74 14.90 -2.62
C VAL A 157 -4.90 13.73 -3.57
N LEU A 158 -3.98 12.78 -3.52
CA LEU A 158 -4.08 11.47 -4.16
C LEU A 158 -4.49 10.43 -3.12
N LEU A 159 -5.58 9.73 -3.41
CA LEU A 159 -5.98 8.52 -2.72
C LEU A 159 -6.00 7.36 -3.71
N ASP A 160 -4.86 6.66 -3.81
CA ASP A 160 -4.82 5.32 -4.42
C ASP A 160 -5.22 4.31 -3.35
N SER A 161 -6.52 4.02 -3.29
CA SER A 161 -7.10 3.39 -2.11
C SER A 161 -6.75 1.90 -2.04
N PRO A 162 -6.49 1.33 -0.84
CA PRO A 162 -6.42 -0.12 -0.69
C PRO A 162 -7.70 -0.76 -1.24
N CYS A 163 -7.52 -1.74 -2.13
CA CYS A 163 -8.57 -2.33 -2.95
C CYS A 163 -8.51 -3.87 -2.92
N SER A 164 -9.58 -4.53 -3.37
CA SER A 164 -9.63 -5.99 -3.52
C SER A 164 -8.57 -6.55 -4.48
N GLY A 165 -8.15 -5.75 -5.46
CA GLY A 165 -7.14 -6.08 -6.47
C GLY A 165 -7.71 -6.75 -7.72
N THR A 166 -9.03 -6.76 -7.91
CA THR A 166 -9.67 -7.50 -9.02
C THR A 166 -9.22 -7.07 -10.43
N GLY A 167 -8.60 -5.89 -10.58
CA GLY A 167 -8.04 -5.41 -11.85
C GLY A 167 -6.61 -5.87 -12.14
N ILE A 168 -5.90 -6.45 -11.16
CA ILE A 168 -4.48 -6.83 -11.28
C ILE A 168 -4.25 -8.35 -11.15
N ILE A 169 -5.27 -9.15 -11.46
CA ILE A 169 -5.23 -10.63 -11.37
C ILE A 169 -4.08 -11.24 -12.19
N SER A 170 -3.72 -10.62 -13.31
CA SER A 170 -2.59 -11.02 -14.15
C SER A 170 -1.22 -10.87 -13.46
N HIS A 171 -1.11 -9.93 -12.51
CA HIS A 171 0.09 -9.71 -11.70
C HIS A 171 0.05 -10.49 -10.38
N ASP A 172 -1.12 -10.62 -9.77
CA ASP A 172 -1.34 -11.39 -8.54
C ASP A 172 -2.53 -12.35 -8.71
N PRO A 173 -2.28 -13.58 -9.20
CA PRO A 173 -3.32 -14.58 -9.38
C PRO A 173 -4.02 -15.00 -8.08
N SER A 174 -3.41 -14.74 -6.92
CA SER A 174 -3.97 -15.11 -5.62
C SER A 174 -5.25 -14.32 -5.30
N VAL A 175 -5.44 -13.16 -5.92
CA VAL A 175 -6.66 -12.36 -5.82
C VAL A 175 -7.91 -13.17 -6.19
N LYS A 176 -7.80 -14.14 -7.12
CA LYS A 176 -8.92 -14.99 -7.55
C LYS A 176 -9.48 -15.87 -6.43
N THR A 177 -8.64 -16.29 -5.48
CA THR A 177 -8.99 -17.32 -4.49
C THR A 177 -9.07 -16.77 -3.06
N GLN A 178 -8.43 -15.63 -2.79
CA GLN A 178 -8.31 -15.10 -1.42
C GLN A 178 -9.39 -14.08 -1.03
N ARG A 179 -10.25 -13.65 -1.95
CA ARG A 179 -11.21 -12.56 -1.70
C ARG A 179 -12.61 -13.11 -1.49
N THR A 180 -13.19 -12.81 -0.33
CA THR A 180 -14.60 -13.08 -0.02
C THR A 180 -15.44 -11.82 -0.17
N ASN A 181 -16.77 -11.97 -0.28
CA ASN A 181 -17.69 -10.83 -0.32
C ASN A 181 -17.60 -9.96 0.96
N GLU A 182 -17.34 -10.59 2.11
CA GLU A 182 -17.13 -9.90 3.38
C GLU A 182 -15.85 -9.05 3.37
N ASP A 183 -14.77 -9.53 2.74
CA ASP A 183 -13.55 -8.74 2.55
C ASP A 183 -13.80 -7.51 1.70
N ILE A 184 -14.57 -7.66 0.62
CA ILE A 184 -14.93 -6.57 -0.29
C ILE A 184 -15.76 -5.53 0.46
N ALA A 185 -16.81 -5.94 1.19
CA ALA A 185 -17.65 -5.03 1.96
C ALA A 185 -16.84 -4.22 3.01
N ARG A 186 -15.93 -4.88 3.73
CA ARG A 186 -15.01 -4.20 4.67
C ARG A 186 -14.10 -3.19 3.96
N THR A 187 -13.60 -3.56 2.79
CA THR A 187 -12.73 -2.71 1.98
C THR A 187 -13.48 -1.49 1.45
N VAL A 188 -14.72 -1.66 0.96
CA VAL A 188 -15.61 -0.56 0.53
C VAL A 188 -15.89 0.41 1.68
N HIS A 189 -16.19 -0.11 2.88
CA HIS A 189 -16.39 0.73 4.05
C HIS A 189 -15.14 1.56 4.39
N LEU A 190 -13.96 0.94 4.37
CA LEU A 190 -12.69 1.63 4.58
C LEU A 190 -12.43 2.70 3.49
N GLN A 191 -12.66 2.37 2.22
CA GLN A 191 -12.51 3.28 1.07
C GLN A 191 -13.40 4.51 1.21
N LYS A 192 -14.67 4.34 1.61
CA LYS A 192 -15.60 5.45 1.91
C LYS A 192 -15.01 6.38 2.98
N GLN A 193 -14.52 5.84 4.09
CA GLN A 193 -13.90 6.64 5.16
C GLN A 193 -12.63 7.37 4.68
N LEU A 194 -11.75 6.67 3.95
CA LEU A 194 -10.52 7.25 3.41
C LEU A 194 -10.80 8.37 2.41
N LEU A 195 -11.78 8.21 1.53
CA LEU A 195 -12.13 9.23 0.55
C LEU A 195 -12.70 10.48 1.21
N LEU A 196 -13.56 10.33 2.23
CA LEU A 196 -14.01 11.47 3.03
C LEU A 196 -12.85 12.19 3.69
N ALA A 197 -11.92 11.45 4.30
CA ALA A 197 -10.73 12.04 4.92
C ALA A 197 -9.80 12.73 3.91
N ALA A 198 -9.63 12.16 2.71
CA ALA A 198 -8.85 12.78 1.64
C ALA A 198 -9.48 14.13 1.20
N ILE A 199 -10.81 14.17 1.04
CA ILE A 199 -11.55 15.40 0.73
C ILE A 199 -11.42 16.43 1.86
N ASP A 200 -11.49 15.99 3.12
CA ASP A 200 -11.40 16.88 4.28
C ASP A 200 -9.99 17.44 4.50
N SER A 201 -8.96 16.75 4.01
CA SER A 201 -7.57 17.22 4.01
C SER A 201 -7.30 18.28 2.93
N CYS A 202 -8.04 18.23 1.82
CA CYS A 202 -7.89 19.16 0.69
C CYS A 202 -8.50 20.54 0.99
N ASN A 203 -7.89 21.62 0.51
CA ASN A 203 -8.42 22.98 0.63
C ASN A 203 -9.21 23.40 -0.63
N ALA A 204 -10.49 23.75 -0.46
CA ALA A 204 -11.32 24.26 -1.55
C ALA A 204 -10.88 25.64 -2.06
N GLU A 205 -10.22 26.44 -1.22
CA GLU A 205 -9.83 27.83 -1.51
C GLU A 205 -8.44 27.94 -2.16
N SER A 206 -7.80 26.82 -2.45
CA SER A 206 -6.53 26.81 -3.16
C SER A 206 -6.70 27.38 -4.56
N SER A 207 -5.93 28.42 -4.90
CA SER A 207 -5.97 29.11 -6.19
C SER A 207 -5.51 28.21 -7.35
N SER A 208 -4.53 27.34 -7.10
CA SER A 208 -4.03 26.38 -8.10
C SER A 208 -4.67 24.98 -7.96
N GLY A 209 -5.25 24.68 -6.80
CA GLY A 209 -5.63 23.34 -6.36
C GLY A 209 -7.11 23.17 -6.01
N GLY A 210 -7.42 22.41 -4.97
CA GLY A 210 -8.76 21.95 -4.62
C GLY A 210 -9.15 20.64 -5.30
N TYR A 211 -8.17 19.81 -5.69
CA TYR A 211 -8.41 18.56 -6.42
C TYR A 211 -8.08 17.34 -5.58
N VAL A 212 -8.96 16.35 -5.63
CA VAL A 212 -8.74 15.02 -5.05
C VAL A 212 -8.86 13.99 -6.16
N VAL A 213 -7.87 13.13 -6.32
CA VAL A 213 -7.98 11.97 -7.21
C VAL A 213 -8.17 10.73 -6.37
N TYR A 214 -9.30 10.07 -6.58
CA TYR A 214 -9.58 8.74 -6.08
C TYR A 214 -9.23 7.72 -7.16
N SER A 215 -8.50 6.68 -6.79
CA SER A 215 -8.27 5.57 -7.69
C SER A 215 -8.21 4.22 -7.00
N THR A 216 -8.51 3.17 -7.77
CA THR A 216 -8.37 1.78 -7.32
C THR A 216 -7.83 0.90 -8.44
N CYS A 217 -7.21 -0.20 -8.01
CA CYS A 217 -6.82 -1.36 -8.79
C CYS A 217 -7.97 -2.39 -8.96
N SER A 218 -9.23 -1.97 -8.82
CA SER A 218 -10.41 -2.84 -8.82
C SER A 218 -11.35 -2.50 -9.97
N LEU A 219 -12.04 -3.52 -10.46
CA LEU A 219 -13.10 -3.38 -11.47
C LEU A 219 -14.51 -3.37 -10.88
N MET A 220 -14.64 -3.66 -9.58
CA MET A 220 -15.92 -3.75 -8.89
C MET A 220 -16.61 -2.39 -8.81
N VAL A 221 -17.93 -2.36 -8.94
CA VAL A 221 -18.73 -1.12 -8.84
C VAL A 221 -18.79 -0.63 -7.40
N ASP A 222 -18.89 -1.56 -6.46
CA ASP A 222 -18.98 -1.30 -5.01
C ASP A 222 -17.75 -0.56 -4.48
N GLU A 223 -16.57 -0.83 -5.03
CA GLU A 223 -15.30 -0.15 -4.66
C GLU A 223 -15.06 1.14 -5.45
N ASN A 224 -15.87 1.43 -6.47
CA ASN A 224 -15.65 2.52 -7.41
C ASN A 224 -16.78 3.54 -7.35
N GLU A 225 -17.81 3.40 -8.20
CA GLU A 225 -18.92 4.34 -8.29
C GLU A 225 -19.64 4.49 -6.96
N GLU A 226 -19.85 3.40 -6.21
CA GLU A 226 -20.56 3.46 -4.94
C GLU A 226 -19.80 4.29 -3.88
N VAL A 227 -18.47 4.15 -3.83
CA VAL A 227 -17.61 4.93 -2.94
C VAL A 227 -17.65 6.42 -3.32
N VAL A 228 -17.56 6.74 -4.61
CA VAL A 228 -17.58 8.13 -5.08
C VAL A 228 -18.96 8.76 -4.88
N ASP A 229 -20.02 8.06 -5.23
CA ASP A 229 -21.40 8.53 -5.05
C ASP A 229 -21.71 8.83 -3.57
N TYR A 230 -21.24 7.96 -2.67
CA TYR A 230 -21.29 8.22 -1.24
C TYR A 230 -20.58 9.52 -0.84
N ALA A 231 -19.37 9.77 -1.39
CA ALA A 231 -18.64 11.00 -1.10
C ALA A 231 -19.33 12.26 -1.66
N LEU A 232 -19.94 12.18 -2.86
CA LEU A 232 -20.70 13.28 -3.47
C LEU A 232 -21.89 13.71 -2.60
N ARG A 233 -22.57 12.75 -1.95
CA ARG A 233 -23.67 13.02 -1.02
C ARG A 233 -23.21 13.61 0.33
N LYS A 234 -21.99 13.30 0.76
CA LYS A 234 -21.50 13.69 2.11
C LYS A 234 -20.63 14.95 2.12
N ARG A 235 -20.09 15.39 0.98
CA ARG A 235 -19.15 16.53 0.90
C ARG A 235 -19.48 17.47 -0.25
N PHE A 236 -18.97 18.70 -0.17
CA PHE A 236 -19.07 19.68 -1.25
C PHE A 236 -18.00 19.44 -2.30
N VAL A 237 -18.20 18.39 -3.09
CA VAL A 237 -17.33 17.99 -4.21
C VAL A 237 -18.16 17.78 -5.48
N LYS A 238 -17.52 17.91 -6.64
CA LYS A 238 -18.06 17.57 -7.95
C LYS A 238 -17.04 16.70 -8.68
N VAL A 239 -17.50 15.73 -9.47
CA VAL A 239 -16.61 15.03 -10.40
C VAL A 239 -16.32 15.95 -11.57
N VAL A 240 -15.06 16.00 -11.97
CA VAL A 240 -14.58 16.79 -13.11
C VAL A 240 -13.82 15.87 -14.06
N PRO A 241 -13.70 16.25 -15.35
CA PRO A 241 -12.94 15.46 -16.31
C PRO A 241 -11.52 15.13 -15.80
N ALA A 242 -11.15 13.85 -15.83
CA ALA A 242 -9.84 13.41 -15.36
C ALA A 242 -8.67 13.90 -16.25
N GLY A 243 -8.95 14.45 -17.44
CA GLY A 243 -7.90 14.87 -18.39
C GLY A 243 -7.13 13.71 -19.00
N LEU A 244 -7.70 12.50 -18.96
CA LEU A 244 -7.12 11.29 -19.54
C LEU A 244 -7.61 11.11 -20.99
N PRO A 245 -6.73 10.74 -21.92
CA PRO A 245 -7.08 10.66 -23.34
C PRO A 245 -7.89 9.42 -23.71
N PHE A 246 -8.01 8.44 -22.81
CA PHE A 246 -8.79 7.22 -23.03
C PHE A 246 -9.35 6.67 -21.72
N GLY A 247 -10.10 5.58 -21.83
CA GLY A 247 -10.82 4.93 -20.75
C GLY A 247 -12.32 4.95 -21.01
N VAL A 248 -13.01 3.93 -20.52
CA VAL A 248 -14.47 3.84 -20.60
C VAL A 248 -15.07 4.73 -19.50
N PRO A 249 -16.16 5.47 -19.75
CA PRO A 249 -16.85 6.21 -18.71
C PRO A 249 -17.28 5.34 -17.51
N GLY A 250 -17.37 5.95 -16.33
CA GLY A 250 -17.96 5.31 -15.16
C GLY A 250 -19.45 5.00 -15.35
N PHE A 251 -19.99 4.09 -14.55
CA PHE A 251 -21.40 3.72 -14.66
C PHE A 251 -22.31 4.76 -14.00
N VAL A 252 -23.38 5.15 -14.71
CA VAL A 252 -24.49 5.93 -14.13
C VAL A 252 -25.61 5.00 -13.64
N ASN A 253 -25.80 3.86 -14.30
CA ASN A 253 -26.78 2.84 -13.91
C ASN A 253 -26.09 1.47 -13.90
N PHE A 254 -26.25 0.72 -12.80
CA PHE A 254 -25.73 -0.63 -12.67
C PHE A 254 -26.62 -1.48 -11.76
N LYS A 255 -27.11 -2.62 -12.28
CA LYS A 255 -27.96 -3.57 -11.54
C LYS A 255 -29.12 -2.90 -10.76
N GLY A 256 -29.82 -1.96 -11.39
CA GLY A 256 -30.94 -1.23 -10.77
C GLY A 256 -30.53 -0.08 -9.83
N THR A 257 -29.24 0.08 -9.54
CA THR A 257 -28.73 1.23 -8.78
C THR A 257 -28.40 2.37 -9.74
N ARG A 258 -28.92 3.57 -9.45
CA ARG A 258 -28.62 4.82 -10.15
C ARG A 258 -27.63 5.64 -9.34
N PHE A 259 -26.50 5.97 -9.97
CA PHE A 259 -25.45 6.85 -9.48
C PHE A 259 -25.57 8.25 -10.08
N ASN A 260 -24.83 9.20 -9.51
CA ASN A 260 -24.77 10.56 -10.05
C ASN A 260 -24.30 10.60 -11.52
N GLN A 261 -24.95 11.44 -12.35
CA GLN A 261 -24.61 11.62 -13.78
C GLN A 261 -23.14 12.01 -14.01
N GLN A 262 -22.54 12.69 -13.04
CA GLN A 262 -21.13 13.07 -13.05
C GLN A 262 -20.17 11.86 -13.10
N MET A 263 -20.63 10.62 -12.86
CA MET A 263 -19.82 9.41 -13.06
C MET A 263 -19.32 9.21 -14.49
N LEU A 264 -19.96 9.83 -15.48
CA LEU A 264 -19.45 9.80 -16.86
C LEU A 264 -18.06 10.44 -17.00
N GLU A 265 -17.65 11.29 -16.05
CA GLU A 265 -16.32 11.91 -16.03
C GLU A 265 -15.24 11.02 -15.40
N ALA A 266 -15.64 9.99 -14.66
CA ALA A 266 -14.72 8.96 -14.19
C ALA A 266 -14.24 8.08 -15.36
N ARG A 267 -13.10 7.41 -15.18
CA ARG A 267 -12.51 6.54 -16.20
C ARG A 267 -12.25 5.15 -15.65
N ARG A 268 -12.74 4.15 -16.38
CA ARG A 268 -12.50 2.72 -16.20
C ARG A 268 -11.54 2.23 -17.26
N ILE A 269 -10.47 1.59 -16.80
CA ILE A 269 -9.50 0.91 -17.64
C ILE A 269 -9.77 -0.58 -17.53
N TYR A 270 -10.08 -1.19 -18.66
CA TYR A 270 -10.29 -2.62 -18.77
C TYR A 270 -9.12 -3.33 -19.46
N PRO A 271 -8.69 -4.49 -18.96
CA PRO A 271 -7.58 -5.23 -19.56
C PRO A 271 -7.81 -5.71 -21.00
N HIS A 272 -9.03 -6.11 -21.33
CA HIS A 272 -9.37 -6.57 -22.68
C HIS A 272 -9.50 -5.43 -23.70
N VAL A 273 -9.80 -4.21 -23.24
CA VAL A 273 -9.99 -3.05 -24.12
C VAL A 273 -8.68 -2.32 -24.37
N HIS A 274 -7.86 -2.17 -23.33
CA HIS A 274 -6.69 -1.28 -23.39
C HIS A 274 -5.36 -2.02 -23.34
N ASN A 275 -5.37 -3.34 -23.15
CA ASN A 275 -4.17 -4.14 -22.91
C ASN A 275 -3.34 -3.68 -21.67
N LEU A 276 -3.99 -3.04 -20.70
CA LEU A 276 -3.40 -2.55 -19.46
C LEU A 276 -4.01 -3.25 -18.23
N ASP A 277 -3.53 -2.95 -17.03
CA ASP A 277 -4.20 -3.42 -15.81
C ASP A 277 -5.55 -2.75 -15.60
N GLY A 278 -6.46 -3.50 -14.97
CA GLY A 278 -7.77 -3.02 -14.58
C GLY A 278 -7.66 -1.91 -13.54
N PHE A 279 -8.30 -0.78 -13.81
CA PHE A 279 -8.13 0.40 -12.97
C PHE A 279 -9.34 1.33 -13.03
N PHE A 280 -9.57 2.08 -11.96
CA PHE A 280 -10.59 3.14 -11.89
C PHE A 280 -9.94 4.44 -11.44
N ILE A 281 -10.26 5.55 -12.12
CA ILE A 281 -9.78 6.89 -11.80
C ILE A 281 -10.97 7.85 -11.77
N CYS A 282 -11.09 8.60 -10.68
CA CYS A 282 -12.08 9.65 -10.51
C CYS A 282 -11.41 10.91 -9.95
N LYS A 283 -11.57 12.04 -10.67
CA LYS A 283 -11.06 13.34 -10.25
C LYS A 283 -12.21 14.18 -9.68
N LEU A 284 -12.04 14.63 -8.45
CA LEU A 284 -12.99 15.45 -7.72
C LEU A 284 -12.43 16.86 -7.57
N LYS A 285 -13.28 17.87 -7.78
CA LYS A 285 -13.01 19.25 -7.37
C LYS A 285 -13.80 19.53 -6.10
N LYS A 286 -13.12 19.94 -5.04
CA LYS A 286 -13.74 20.44 -3.81
C LYS A 286 -14.22 21.87 -4.04
N THR A 287 -15.51 22.13 -3.83
CA THR A 287 -16.13 23.43 -4.08
C THR A 287 -16.27 24.27 -2.82
N LYS A 288 -16.37 23.64 -1.65
CA LYS A 288 -16.47 24.31 -0.35
C LYS A 288 -15.81 23.46 0.74
N ASN A 289 -15.22 24.11 1.73
CA ASN A 289 -14.75 23.46 2.94
C ASN A 289 -15.93 23.14 3.87
N GLY A 290 -16.02 21.90 4.36
CA GLY A 290 -17.06 21.45 5.28
C GLY A 290 -17.83 20.20 4.81
N VAL A 291 -18.81 19.81 5.62
CA VAL A 291 -19.66 18.62 5.43
C VAL A 291 -21.05 19.07 4.97
N ARG A 292 -21.70 18.29 4.09
CA ARG A 292 -23.12 18.52 3.76
C ARG A 292 -23.99 18.11 4.97
N SER A 293 -24.80 19.02 5.49
CA SER A 293 -25.80 18.69 6.52
C SER A 293 -26.87 17.78 5.92
N LYS A 294 -27.42 16.86 6.72
CA LYS A 294 -28.51 15.96 6.30
C LYS A 294 -29.78 16.71 5.85
N HIS A 295 -29.97 17.95 6.31
CA HIS A 295 -31.22 18.71 6.10
C HIS A 295 -31.32 19.54 4.81
N VAL A 296 -30.38 19.43 3.86
CA VAL A 296 -30.38 20.33 2.68
C VAL A 296 -30.85 19.66 1.38
N ASP A 297 -31.04 18.34 1.33
CA ASP A 297 -31.46 17.66 0.09
C ASP A 297 -32.47 16.51 0.37
N GLU A 298 -33.51 16.75 1.19
CA GLU A 298 -34.67 15.82 1.29
C GLU A 298 -35.64 15.94 0.09
N ASN A 299 -35.28 16.70 -0.94
CA ASN A 299 -36.04 16.80 -2.19
C ASN A 299 -35.30 16.16 -3.38
N ALA A 300 -34.85 14.90 -3.22
CA ALA A 300 -34.61 13.98 -4.32
C ALA A 300 -34.36 12.54 -3.80
N ASP A 301 -35.38 11.70 -3.92
CA ASP A 301 -35.30 10.22 -4.04
C ASP A 301 -34.82 9.36 -2.84
N ASP A 302 -34.62 9.89 -1.63
CA ASP A 302 -34.11 9.09 -0.50
C ASP A 302 -35.18 8.29 0.30
N GLU A 303 -36.48 8.52 0.11
CA GLU A 303 -37.53 7.80 0.90
C GLU A 303 -37.74 6.32 0.50
N LYS A 304 -37.12 5.81 -0.57
CA LYS A 304 -37.33 4.41 -1.02
C LYS A 304 -36.16 3.46 -0.78
N ARG A 305 -35.07 3.91 -0.16
CA ARG A 305 -33.86 3.08 0.02
C ARG A 305 -33.67 2.54 1.44
N GLU A 306 -34.22 3.20 2.47
CA GLU A 306 -34.00 2.76 3.86
C GLU A 306 -34.90 1.59 4.32
N GLU A 307 -35.97 1.24 3.60
CA GLU A 307 -36.85 0.11 3.97
C GLU A 307 -36.37 -1.28 3.50
N ASN A 308 -35.31 -1.38 2.69
CA ASN A 308 -34.82 -2.68 2.16
C ASN A 308 -33.51 -3.17 2.79
N GLU A 309 -32.99 -2.54 3.85
CA GLU A 309 -31.77 -2.96 4.55
C GLU A 309 -31.98 -3.73 5.86
N THR A 310 -33.19 -4.22 6.16
CA THR A 310 -33.36 -5.27 7.18
C THR A 310 -33.18 -6.65 6.56
N VAL A 311 -31.92 -7.05 6.33
CA VAL A 311 -31.60 -8.46 6.10
C VAL A 311 -31.49 -9.14 7.46
N ASP A 312 -32.48 -9.99 7.73
CA ASP A 312 -32.60 -10.84 8.91
C ASP A 312 -31.46 -11.87 8.93
N VAL A 313 -30.34 -11.55 9.59
CA VAL A 313 -29.27 -12.52 9.85
C VAL A 313 -29.66 -13.33 11.08
N GLN A 314 -30.42 -14.39 10.86
CA GLN A 314 -30.63 -15.43 11.86
C GLN A 314 -29.33 -16.20 12.09
N VAL A 315 -28.59 -15.81 13.12
CA VAL A 315 -27.49 -16.61 13.67
C VAL A 315 -28.10 -17.75 14.48
N PRO A 316 -27.87 -19.04 14.14
CA PRO A 316 -28.38 -20.14 14.94
C PRO A 316 -27.66 -20.17 16.30
N PRO A 317 -28.39 -20.37 17.42
CA PRO A 317 -27.78 -20.37 18.74
C PRO A 317 -26.87 -21.60 18.93
N VAL A 318 -25.61 -21.33 19.23
CA VAL A 318 -24.63 -22.36 19.64
C VAL A 318 -25.07 -22.95 20.98
N LYS A 319 -25.51 -24.21 20.92
CA LYS A 319 -25.92 -25.02 22.08
C LYS A 319 -24.71 -25.29 22.99
N LEU A 320 -24.69 -24.65 24.15
CA LEU A 320 -23.93 -25.10 25.31
C LEU A 320 -24.53 -26.42 25.83
N LYS A 321 -23.80 -27.52 25.68
CA LYS A 321 -24.14 -28.80 26.30
C LYS A 321 -23.95 -28.71 27.82
N ARG A 322 -25.05 -28.66 28.56
CA ARG A 322 -25.16 -29.17 29.93
C ARG A 322 -26.44 -29.99 30.06
N GLY A 323 -26.29 -31.31 30.03
CA GLY A 323 -27.19 -32.27 30.67
C GLY A 323 -26.34 -33.05 31.68
N LYS A 324 -26.82 -33.51 32.83
CA LYS A 324 -28.17 -33.93 33.21
C LYS A 324 -28.47 -33.53 34.65
N ALA A 325 -29.72 -33.17 34.92
CA ALA A 325 -30.31 -33.28 36.26
C ALA A 325 -31.17 -34.56 36.29
N ILE A 326 -31.03 -35.36 37.36
CA ILE A 326 -31.98 -36.38 37.77
C ILE A 326 -32.64 -35.87 39.07
N LYS A 327 -33.97 -36.02 39.12
CA LYS A 327 -34.90 -35.60 40.18
C LYS A 327 -34.51 -36.06 41.59
N LYS A 328 -34.84 -35.25 42.61
CA LYS A 328 -35.74 -35.66 43.71
C LYS A 328 -36.21 -34.49 44.58
N ASP A 329 -37.38 -34.70 45.15
CA ASP A 329 -38.31 -33.81 45.84
C ASP A 329 -37.78 -33.04 47.06
N GLY A 330 -38.48 -31.96 47.41
CA GLY A 330 -38.71 -31.63 48.82
C GLY A 330 -38.68 -30.16 49.25
N LYS A 331 -39.87 -29.57 49.33
CA LYS A 331 -40.36 -28.62 50.38
C LYS A 331 -39.68 -27.23 50.57
N LYS A 332 -40.49 -26.22 50.18
CA LYS A 332 -41.13 -25.18 51.05
C LYS A 332 -40.24 -24.23 51.89
N LYS A 333 -40.28 -22.93 51.55
CA LYS A 333 -40.88 -21.78 52.31
C LYS A 333 -40.19 -20.46 51.92
N THR A 334 -40.89 -19.56 51.21
CA THR A 334 -41.58 -18.32 51.68
C THR A 334 -40.64 -17.23 52.24
N ILE A 335 -40.41 -16.10 51.55
CA ILE A 335 -41.21 -14.84 51.41
C ILE A 335 -40.62 -13.72 52.31
N GLY A 336 -40.55 -12.49 51.77
CA GLY A 336 -40.41 -11.21 52.50
C GLY A 336 -39.16 -10.43 52.06
N ARG A 337 -39.14 -9.54 51.06
CA ARG A 337 -39.89 -8.31 50.71
C ARG A 337 -39.45 -7.04 51.48
N ASP A 338 -39.14 -6.01 50.68
CA ASP A 338 -39.15 -4.55 50.96
C ASP A 338 -37.96 -3.97 51.76
N LYS A 339 -37.44 -2.75 51.57
CA LYS A 339 -37.61 -1.61 50.63
C LYS A 339 -36.58 -0.52 51.02
N GLU A 340 -36.24 0.39 50.08
CA GLU A 340 -35.89 1.84 50.27
C GLU A 340 -34.67 2.21 51.17
N GLU A 341 -33.93 3.32 51.05
CA GLU A 341 -33.70 4.41 50.10
C GLU A 341 -32.50 5.23 50.64
N GLN A 342 -31.87 6.02 49.75
CA GLN A 342 -31.23 7.34 49.95
C GLN A 342 -30.25 7.59 51.14
N ALA A 343 -28.98 7.93 50.94
CA ALA A 343 -28.32 9.10 50.30
C ALA A 343 -27.94 10.26 51.27
N ARG A 344 -26.73 10.80 50.98
CA ARG A 344 -26.21 12.18 51.21
C ARG A 344 -25.43 12.52 52.49
N GLY A 345 -24.31 13.20 52.23
CA GLY A 345 -23.90 14.43 52.94
C GLY A 345 -22.41 14.45 53.33
N ARG A 346 -21.48 15.02 52.55
CA ARG A 346 -21.08 16.45 52.37
C ARG A 346 -20.23 17.07 53.51
N ARG A 347 -19.28 17.92 53.06
CA ARG A 347 -18.43 18.95 53.74
C ARG A 347 -17.06 18.41 54.19
N GLY A 348 -15.91 19.03 53.93
CA GLY A 348 -15.54 20.31 53.32
C GLY A 348 -14.47 21.03 54.17
N ILE A 349 -13.41 21.53 53.52
CA ILE A 349 -12.62 22.77 53.82
C ILE A 349 -11.25 22.66 54.57
N LYS A 350 -10.18 22.98 53.78
CA LYS A 350 -8.94 23.82 53.97
C LYS A 350 -7.86 23.47 55.02
N ASP A 351 -6.59 23.28 54.59
CA ASP A 351 -5.40 24.20 54.48
C ASP A 351 -4.80 24.55 55.86
N GLU A 352 -3.51 24.59 56.21
CA GLU A 352 -2.19 24.48 55.55
C GLU A 352 -1.08 24.39 56.66
N VAL A 353 0.07 23.75 56.34
CA VAL A 353 1.49 24.08 56.73
C VAL A 353 1.99 23.96 58.20
N ALA A 354 2.90 22.99 58.46
CA ALA A 354 4.35 23.19 58.81
C ALA A 354 4.99 22.08 59.70
N ALA A 355 6.13 21.56 59.20
CA ALA A 355 7.38 21.16 59.89
C ALA A 355 7.43 20.02 60.93
N GLY A 356 8.36 19.07 60.71
CA GLY A 356 9.14 18.44 61.80
C GLY A 356 9.40 16.93 61.74
N SER A 357 10.62 16.56 61.34
CA SER A 357 11.45 15.40 61.76
C SER A 357 11.02 13.93 61.50
N GLU A 358 11.82 13.32 60.61
CA GLU A 358 12.48 12.00 60.66
C GLU A 358 11.70 10.70 60.92
N GLN A 359 11.64 9.85 59.89
CA GLN A 359 12.26 8.50 59.84
C GLN A 359 11.84 7.79 58.54
N HIS A 360 12.78 7.45 57.63
CA HIS A 360 12.75 6.18 56.87
C HIS A 360 13.99 5.94 56.00
N THR A 361 14.73 4.91 56.43
CA THR A 361 15.61 3.95 55.74
C THR A 361 15.62 3.87 54.20
N SER A 362 16.80 4.17 53.63
CA SER A 362 17.56 3.45 52.57
C SER A 362 16.89 2.95 51.28
N GLU A 363 17.13 3.67 50.16
CA GLU A 363 17.11 3.15 48.79
C GLU A 363 18.46 3.42 48.08
N GLU A 364 19.49 2.61 48.32
CA GLU A 364 20.68 2.58 47.44
C GLU A 364 21.14 1.17 47.00
N ASP A 365 20.50 0.09 47.47
CA ASP A 365 21.02 -1.28 47.24
C ASP A 365 20.42 -2.04 46.04
N LYS A 366 19.68 -1.37 45.14
CA LYS A 366 19.09 -2.01 43.93
C LYS A 366 19.84 -1.71 42.62
N SER A 367 20.92 -0.94 42.65
CA SER A 367 21.66 -0.55 41.44
C SER A 367 22.87 -1.45 41.10
N VAL A 368 23.32 -2.29 42.05
CA VAL A 368 24.55 -3.10 41.88
C VAL A 368 24.26 -4.55 41.43
N GLN A 369 23.12 -5.15 41.78
CA GLN A 369 22.79 -6.53 41.37
C GLN A 369 22.26 -6.69 39.93
N VAL A 370 21.82 -5.60 39.28
CA VAL A 370 21.27 -5.68 37.90
C VAL A 370 22.37 -5.54 36.83
N LYS A 371 23.51 -4.89 37.16
CA LYS A 371 24.64 -4.74 36.22
C LYS A 371 25.47 -6.02 36.06
N SER A 372 25.58 -6.87 37.09
CA SER A 372 26.39 -8.09 37.03
C SER A 372 25.78 -9.22 36.16
N LYS A 373 24.43 -9.32 36.11
CA LYS A 373 23.73 -10.32 35.30
C LYS A 373 23.73 -10.01 33.80
N LYS A 374 23.69 -8.73 33.41
CA LYS A 374 23.71 -8.31 31.99
C LYS A 374 25.07 -8.56 31.32
N VAL A 375 26.17 -8.36 32.05
CA VAL A 375 27.54 -8.58 31.55
C VAL A 375 27.88 -10.07 31.38
N GLN A 376 27.37 -10.96 32.24
CA GLN A 376 27.54 -12.41 32.07
C GLN A 376 26.76 -12.97 30.87
N GLN A 377 25.61 -12.39 30.53
CA GLN A 377 24.77 -12.84 29.42
C GLN A 377 25.36 -12.44 28.05
N GLU A 378 25.97 -11.26 27.94
CA GLU A 378 26.69 -10.82 26.73
C GLU A 378 27.98 -11.61 26.47
N ARG A 379 28.70 -12.02 27.52
CA ARG A 379 29.91 -12.86 27.38
C ARG A 379 29.58 -14.27 26.85
N LYS A 380 28.45 -14.87 27.27
CA LYS A 380 27.98 -16.17 26.76
C LYS A 380 27.52 -16.09 25.29
N LEU A 381 26.87 -15.00 24.88
CA LEU A 381 26.43 -14.78 23.49
C LEU A 381 27.62 -14.57 22.53
N LYS A 382 28.63 -13.80 22.94
CA LYS A 382 29.87 -13.61 22.14
C LYS A 382 30.68 -14.90 21.99
N ALA A 383 30.75 -15.75 23.01
CA ALA A 383 31.42 -17.05 22.93
C ALA A 383 30.70 -18.05 22.00
N LYS A 384 29.37 -17.99 21.93
CA LYS A 384 28.55 -18.83 21.04
C LYS A 384 28.67 -18.39 19.58
N SER A 385 28.76 -17.09 19.32
CA SER A 385 28.96 -16.52 17.98
C SER A 385 30.37 -16.82 17.41
N ARG A 386 31.43 -16.78 18.25
CA ARG A 386 32.79 -17.19 17.84
C ARG A 386 32.90 -18.68 17.46
N LYS A 387 32.23 -19.59 18.19
CA LYS A 387 32.22 -21.02 17.86
C LYS A 387 31.50 -21.34 16.55
N LEU A 388 30.49 -20.55 16.17
CA LEU A 388 29.76 -20.71 14.91
C LEU A 388 30.62 -20.26 13.71
N LEU A 389 31.35 -19.15 13.85
CA LEU A 389 32.23 -18.60 12.81
C LEU A 389 33.43 -19.52 12.50
N ASP A 390 34.02 -20.18 13.50
CA ASP A 390 35.10 -21.16 13.28
C ASP A 390 34.60 -22.43 12.55
N SER A 391 33.34 -22.82 12.77
CA SER A 391 32.77 -24.02 12.13
C SER A 391 32.43 -23.82 10.64
N GLU A 392 32.12 -22.59 10.23
CA GLU A 392 31.83 -22.25 8.83
C GLU A 392 33.13 -22.05 8.02
N HIS A 393 34.19 -21.49 8.63
CA HIS A 393 35.50 -21.36 7.98
C HIS A 393 36.17 -22.70 7.68
N VAL A 394 35.96 -23.73 8.52
CA VAL A 394 36.49 -25.10 8.28
C VAL A 394 35.70 -25.84 7.18
N LYS A 395 34.43 -25.47 6.95
CA LYS A 395 33.61 -26.05 5.86
C LYS A 395 33.92 -25.42 4.50
N SER A 396 34.22 -24.12 4.42
CA SER A 396 34.55 -23.46 3.15
C SER A 396 35.94 -23.86 2.62
N SER A 397 36.91 -24.09 3.50
CA SER A 397 38.27 -24.52 3.11
C SER A 397 38.31 -25.95 2.55
N LYS A 398 37.52 -26.88 3.10
CA LYS A 398 37.37 -28.26 2.57
C LYS A 398 36.61 -28.32 1.24
N ALA A 399 35.67 -27.41 1.00
CA ALA A 399 34.95 -27.32 -0.28
C ALA A 399 35.86 -26.79 -1.40
N ALA A 400 36.70 -25.80 -1.10
CA ALA A 400 37.67 -25.25 -2.04
C ALA A 400 38.77 -26.26 -2.42
N SER A 401 39.29 -27.04 -1.46
CA SER A 401 40.32 -28.06 -1.72
C SER A 401 39.81 -29.21 -2.61
N ASN A 402 38.53 -29.58 -2.47
CA ASN A 402 37.90 -30.61 -3.30
C ASN A 402 37.58 -30.12 -4.73
N ALA A 403 37.24 -28.84 -4.91
CA ALA A 403 37.04 -28.27 -6.23
C ALA A 403 38.36 -28.21 -7.04
N LEU A 404 39.47 -27.82 -6.39
CA LEU A 404 40.82 -27.76 -6.99
C LEU A 404 41.40 -29.13 -7.36
N SER A 405 41.08 -30.20 -6.61
CA SER A 405 41.52 -31.56 -6.95
C SER A 405 40.74 -32.15 -8.15
N SER A 406 39.45 -31.79 -8.27
CA SER A 406 38.58 -32.21 -9.38
C SER A 406 38.96 -31.56 -10.72
N SER A 407 39.38 -30.28 -10.71
CA SER A 407 39.81 -29.57 -11.92
C SER A 407 41.14 -30.12 -12.45
N ARG A 408 42.11 -30.38 -11.57
CA ARG A 408 43.40 -31.00 -11.93
C ARG A 408 43.24 -32.42 -12.49
N ARG A 409 42.26 -33.20 -12.02
CA ARG A 409 41.94 -34.53 -12.59
C ARG A 409 41.36 -34.43 -14.00
N LYS A 410 40.44 -33.48 -14.25
CA LYS A 410 39.86 -33.25 -15.58
C LYS A 410 40.90 -32.77 -16.59
N GLU A 411 41.85 -31.94 -16.17
CA GLU A 411 42.93 -31.45 -17.04
C GLU A 411 43.93 -32.55 -17.41
N LYS A 412 44.29 -33.44 -16.46
CA LYS A 412 45.12 -34.64 -16.74
C LYS A 412 44.45 -35.61 -17.71
N LEU A 413 43.14 -35.81 -17.59
CA LEU A 413 42.36 -36.65 -18.52
C LEU A 413 42.27 -36.04 -19.92
N LYS A 414 42.17 -34.71 -20.04
CA LYS A 414 42.16 -34.01 -21.33
C LYS A 414 43.51 -34.12 -22.04
N LYS A 415 44.62 -33.92 -21.32
CA LYS A 415 45.99 -34.10 -21.83
C LYS A 415 46.29 -35.56 -22.24
N LYS A 416 45.74 -36.55 -21.53
CA LYS A 416 45.88 -37.97 -21.90
C LYS A 416 45.12 -38.33 -23.18
N ARG A 417 43.91 -37.77 -23.40
CA ARG A 417 43.14 -37.96 -24.64
C ARG A 417 43.82 -37.32 -25.86
N GLN A 418 44.43 -36.16 -25.69
CA GLN A 418 45.13 -35.44 -26.76
C GLN A 418 46.40 -36.17 -27.23
N LYS A 419 47.15 -36.78 -26.30
CA LYS A 419 48.31 -37.62 -26.63
C LYS A 419 47.95 -38.95 -27.32
N LEU A 420 46.72 -39.45 -27.12
CA LEU A 420 46.24 -40.66 -27.77
C LEU A 420 45.77 -40.39 -29.21
N SER A 421 45.25 -39.19 -29.51
CA SER A 421 44.87 -38.80 -30.87
C SER A 421 46.07 -38.50 -31.78
N GLU A 422 47.17 -37.98 -31.25
CA GLU A 422 48.40 -37.72 -32.05
C GLU A 422 49.16 -38.99 -32.45
N LYS A 423 48.98 -40.11 -31.73
CA LYS A 423 49.62 -41.38 -32.05
C LYS A 423 48.90 -42.20 -33.13
N ALA A 424 47.71 -41.78 -33.58
CA ALA A 424 46.85 -42.55 -34.48
C ALA A 424 46.78 -42.00 -35.93
N ALA A 425 47.63 -41.05 -36.32
CA ALA A 425 47.67 -40.55 -37.70
C ALA A 425 48.57 -41.44 -38.60
N PRO A 426 48.07 -41.98 -39.73
CA PRO A 426 48.88 -42.78 -40.64
C PRO A 426 49.86 -41.89 -41.43
N LYS A 427 51.13 -42.29 -41.47
CA LYS A 427 52.14 -41.69 -42.37
C LYS A 427 51.82 -42.10 -43.81
N SER A 428 51.45 -41.15 -44.65
CA SER A 428 51.49 -41.31 -46.11
C SER A 428 52.94 -41.46 -46.56
N ARG A 429 53.24 -42.56 -47.27
CA ARG A 429 54.49 -42.71 -48.04
C ARG A 429 54.16 -42.49 -49.51
N SER A 430 55.02 -41.68 -50.12
CA SER A 430 55.34 -41.54 -51.55
C SER A 430 55.45 -42.86 -52.28
#